data_AF-N1JHZ7-F1
#
_entry.id   AF-N1JHZ7-F1
#
_cell.length_a   1.000
_cell.length_b   1.000
_cell.length_c   1.000
_cell.angle_alpha   90.00
_cell.angle_beta   90.00
_cell.angle_gamma   90.00
#
_symmetry.space_group_name_H-M   'P 1'
#
loop_
_entity.id
_entity.type
_entity.pdbx_description
1 polymer ?
#
loop_
_entity_poly.entity_id
_entity_poly.type
_entity_poly.pdbx_seq_one_letter_code
_entity_poly.pdbx_strand_id
1 'polypeptide(L)'
;MNIHAAWIALFNSEPTNSLPAYVGDSWPFGNSFGSLFIWPILMEKEHLGTGPVSNVRIIFNFRATLVGIVTIHQSELRYCQEVFNPTNSDLFDPNLHTVIGFRCANQVFEYDYVYNSYSAALNSLQTSGINHPDMYPKIVTRYNSAYQDFYVWPLLSRNKIYTLDDTNIMNFVAFKNSPDSLNVFHVADGKEVLCPIIWMNIVPALSIPSSLINSNLDPKDSQIAVDCNGQMFKQSYIEDNMQAAIRGIKHQQAGGTPYLYPQFTGNDYQIFGSRASLICYSTFGFTNLLVREPTVVYFLTVKESHKYHGVYSFKDGRYSACKSYR
;
A
#
# COMPACT_ATOMS: atom_id res chain seq x y z
N MET A 1 10.35 -1.94 -12.92
CA MET A 1 10.55 -0.50 -13.16
C MET A 1 10.35 0.34 -11.89
N ASN A 2 9.17 0.30 -11.25
CA ASN A 2 8.88 1.14 -10.06
C ASN A 2 9.82 0.97 -8.86
N ILE A 3 10.20 -0.27 -8.48
CA ILE A 3 11.10 -0.49 -7.32
C ILE A 3 12.50 0.07 -7.57
N HIS A 4 13.02 -0.10 -8.79
CA HIS A 4 14.33 0.43 -9.16
C HIS A 4 14.34 1.96 -9.14
N ALA A 5 13.28 2.59 -9.65
CA ALA A 5 13.11 4.04 -9.58
C ALA A 5 13.01 4.54 -8.13
N ALA A 6 12.25 3.85 -7.28
CA ALA A 6 12.15 4.16 -5.84
C ALA A 6 13.50 4.05 -5.12
N TRP A 7 14.26 3.00 -5.43
CA TRP A 7 15.58 2.78 -4.85
C TRP A 7 16.59 3.82 -5.33
N ILE A 8 16.59 4.19 -6.61
CA ILE A 8 17.38 5.32 -7.10
C ILE A 8 16.97 6.61 -6.39
N ALA A 9 15.67 6.87 -6.24
CA ALA A 9 15.16 8.07 -5.59
C ALA A 9 15.58 8.15 -4.11
N LEU A 10 15.73 7.02 -3.40
CA LEU A 10 16.20 7.00 -2.01
C LEU A 10 17.58 7.65 -1.84
N PHE A 11 18.43 7.53 -2.85
CA PHE A 11 19.79 8.07 -2.84
C PHE A 11 19.94 9.34 -3.67
N ASN A 12 18.89 9.80 -4.36
CA ASN A 12 18.95 10.94 -5.27
C ASN A 12 17.83 11.97 -5.08
N SER A 13 16.99 11.83 -4.05
CA SER A 13 15.98 12.83 -3.73
C SER A 13 16.56 13.91 -2.83
N GLU A 14 16.10 15.14 -3.02
CA GLU A 14 16.42 16.24 -2.11
C GLU A 14 15.87 15.94 -0.70
N PRO A 15 16.57 16.33 0.37
CA PRO A 15 16.12 16.19 1.76
C PRO A 15 14.71 16.71 2.06
N THR A 16 14.29 17.72 1.32
CA THR A 16 13.00 18.39 1.47
C THR A 16 11.87 17.62 0.79
N ASN A 17 12.18 16.62 -0.04
CA ASN A 17 11.18 15.77 -0.65
C ASN A 17 10.61 14.80 0.39
N SER A 18 9.28 14.69 0.43
CA SER A 18 8.58 13.80 1.35
C SER A 18 8.71 12.32 1.01
N LEU A 19 9.37 11.94 -0.09
CA LEU A 19 9.48 10.58 -0.59
C LEU A 19 10.85 10.33 -1.25
N PRO A 20 11.41 9.10 -1.18
CA PRO A 20 10.91 7.99 -0.37
C PRO A 20 10.99 8.32 1.13
N ALA A 21 9.96 7.94 1.89
CA ALA A 21 9.92 8.19 3.34
C ALA A 21 10.22 6.90 4.09
N TYR A 22 10.92 7.02 5.22
CA TYR A 22 11.09 5.90 6.13
C TYR A 22 9.74 5.57 6.77
N VAL A 23 9.34 4.30 6.65
CA VAL A 23 8.18 3.75 7.33
C VAL A 23 8.71 3.13 8.61
N GLY A 24 8.49 3.82 9.73
CA GLY A 24 8.90 3.30 11.03
C GLY A 24 8.35 1.90 11.29
N ASP A 25 8.95 1.22 12.27
CA ASP A 25 8.55 -0.13 12.71
C ASP A 25 7.12 -0.21 13.26
N SER A 26 6.47 0.93 13.44
CA SER A 26 5.05 1.03 13.72
C SER A 26 4.25 1.12 12.42
N TRP A 27 3.45 0.07 12.14
CA TRP A 27 2.30 0.03 11.21
C TRP A 27 2.61 -0.33 9.73
N PRO A 28 1.88 -1.27 9.09
CA PRO A 28 1.39 -2.58 9.53
C PRO A 28 2.42 -3.74 9.40
N PHE A 29 3.71 -3.44 9.19
CA PHE A 29 4.76 -4.42 8.88
C PHE A 29 5.48 -5.04 10.11
N GLY A 30 5.00 -4.76 11.33
CA GLY A 30 5.67 -5.23 12.55
C GLY A 30 7.12 -4.72 12.71
N ASN A 31 7.84 -5.23 13.72
CA ASN A 31 9.19 -4.79 14.08
C ASN A 31 10.32 -5.53 13.34
N SER A 32 10.02 -6.23 12.23
CA SER A 32 10.89 -7.31 11.72
C SER A 32 11.78 -7.00 10.53
N PHE A 33 11.56 -5.91 9.80
CA PHE A 33 12.12 -5.79 8.44
C PHE A 33 13.16 -4.70 8.28
N GLY A 34 13.97 -4.49 9.32
CA GLY A 34 15.00 -3.46 9.32
C GLY A 34 14.44 -2.14 8.80
N SER A 35 15.24 -1.40 8.04
CA SER A 35 14.78 -0.12 7.52
C SER A 35 13.88 -0.23 6.28
N LEU A 36 12.61 0.16 6.42
CA LEU A 36 11.62 0.18 5.34
C LEU A 36 11.35 1.58 4.80
N PHE A 37 11.05 1.66 3.50
CA PHE A 37 10.74 2.88 2.79
C PHE A 37 9.49 2.74 1.94
N ILE A 38 8.73 3.83 1.80
CA ILE A 38 7.52 3.89 0.99
C ILE A 38 7.72 4.74 -0.26
N TRP A 39 7.14 4.30 -1.38
CA TRP A 39 7.16 5.04 -2.64
C TRP A 39 5.87 4.84 -3.45
N PRO A 40 5.36 5.85 -4.18
CA PRO A 40 4.18 5.72 -5.04
C PRO A 40 4.42 4.77 -6.22
N ILE A 41 3.40 3.99 -6.59
CA ILE A 41 3.41 3.34 -7.90
C ILE A 41 3.11 4.42 -8.94
N LEU A 42 4.10 4.70 -9.80
CA LEU A 42 3.93 5.58 -10.94
C LEU A 42 3.19 4.78 -12.03
N MET A 43 1.97 5.21 -12.38
CA MET A 43 1.26 4.64 -13.52
C MET A 43 1.86 5.19 -14.82
N GLU A 44 1.88 4.37 -15.89
CA GLU A 44 2.58 4.66 -17.16
C GLU A 44 2.20 6.00 -17.82
N LYS A 45 1.05 6.59 -17.46
CA LYS A 45 0.59 7.89 -17.98
C LYS A 45 1.00 9.11 -17.15
N GLU A 46 1.59 8.92 -15.98
CA GLU A 46 1.90 10.01 -15.03
C GLU A 46 3.40 10.27 -14.85
N HIS A 47 4.21 9.90 -15.84
CA HIS A 47 5.64 10.21 -15.87
C HIS A 47 5.96 11.72 -16.02
N LEU A 48 4.94 12.58 -15.94
CA LEU A 48 5.02 14.03 -16.12
C LEU A 48 4.51 14.77 -14.87
N GLY A 49 5.29 14.69 -13.80
CA GLY A 49 5.56 15.77 -12.83
C GLY A 49 4.44 16.42 -12.00
N THR A 50 3.15 16.17 -12.26
CA THR A 50 2.04 16.87 -11.56
C THR A 50 0.76 16.03 -11.39
N GLY A 51 0.80 14.74 -11.73
CA GLY A 51 -0.35 13.84 -11.58
C GLY A 51 -0.71 13.58 -10.11
N PRO A 52 -1.99 13.26 -9.81
CA PRO A 52 -2.39 12.84 -8.48
C PRO A 52 -1.56 11.63 -8.05
N VAL A 53 -0.80 11.78 -6.98
CA VAL A 53 0.00 10.67 -6.44
C VAL A 53 -0.96 9.52 -6.15
N SER A 54 -0.87 8.43 -6.92
CA SER A 54 -1.70 7.21 -6.78
C SER A 54 -1.99 6.90 -5.32
N ASN A 55 -3.13 6.34 -4.90
CA ASN A 55 -3.26 5.92 -3.50
C ASN A 55 -2.47 4.65 -3.19
N VAL A 56 -1.91 4.00 -4.22
CA VAL A 56 -1.13 2.77 -4.10
C VAL A 56 0.36 3.07 -3.98
N ARG A 57 1.02 2.39 -3.04
CA ARG A 57 2.42 2.56 -2.68
C ARG A 57 3.11 1.19 -2.65
N ILE A 58 4.39 1.17 -2.98
CA ILE A 58 5.29 0.05 -2.69
C ILE A 58 6.05 0.32 -1.40
N ILE A 59 6.41 -0.78 -0.73
CA ILE A 59 7.24 -0.79 0.47
C ILE A 59 8.46 -1.62 0.14
N PHE A 60 9.64 -1.06 0.38
CA PHE A 60 10.91 -1.66 0.00
C PHE A 60 12.00 -1.35 1.02
N ASN A 61 13.11 -2.09 0.97
CA ASN A 61 14.25 -1.88 1.86
C ASN A 61 15.47 -1.30 1.12
N PHE A 62 16.55 -1.01 1.85
CA PHE A 62 17.83 -0.53 1.29
C PHE A 62 18.46 -1.44 0.22
N ARG A 63 18.02 -2.69 0.08
CA ARG A 63 18.50 -3.67 -0.92
C ARG A 63 17.62 -3.74 -2.17
N ALA A 64 16.72 -2.78 -2.36
CA ALA A 64 15.73 -2.77 -3.44
C ALA A 64 14.80 -4.01 -3.43
N THR A 65 14.62 -4.65 -2.27
CA THR A 65 13.68 -5.78 -2.14
C THR A 65 12.28 -5.24 -1.91
N LEU A 66 11.31 -5.71 -2.70
CA LEU A 66 9.89 -5.44 -2.46
C LEU A 66 9.44 -6.21 -1.22
N VAL A 67 8.88 -5.49 -0.26
CA VAL A 67 8.33 -6.06 0.98
C VAL A 67 6.81 -6.13 0.93
N GLY A 68 6.17 -5.17 0.24
CA GLY A 68 4.72 -5.21 0.05
C GLY A 68 4.21 -4.08 -0.81
N ILE A 69 2.93 -4.18 -1.17
CA ILE A 69 2.17 -3.12 -1.83
C ILE A 69 1.03 -2.75 -0.89
N VAL A 70 0.82 -1.45 -0.69
CA VAL A 70 -0.23 -0.92 0.19
C VAL A 70 -1.04 0.15 -0.52
N THR A 71 -2.25 0.37 -0.04
CA THR A 71 -3.10 1.50 -0.41
C THR A 71 -3.32 2.40 0.79
N ILE A 72 -3.40 3.71 0.54
CA ILE A 72 -3.78 4.71 1.54
C ILE A 72 -5.31 4.82 1.50
N HIS A 73 -5.97 4.37 2.57
CA HIS A 73 -7.41 4.50 2.74
C HIS A 73 -7.73 5.39 3.94
N GLN A 74 -8.29 6.58 3.67
CA GLN A 74 -8.60 7.64 4.64
C GLN A 74 -7.35 8.19 5.36
N SER A 75 -6.73 7.41 6.23
CA SER A 75 -5.45 7.72 6.91
C SER A 75 -4.68 6.46 7.29
N GLU A 76 -5.14 5.28 6.85
CA GLU A 76 -4.54 3.98 7.16
C GLU A 76 -3.87 3.40 5.91
N LEU A 77 -2.71 2.76 6.10
CA LEU A 77 -2.16 1.86 5.11
C LEU A 77 -2.82 0.49 5.21
N ARG A 78 -3.34 -0.01 4.08
CA ARG A 78 -3.88 -1.37 3.96
C ARG A 78 -3.09 -2.15 2.93
N TYR A 79 -2.76 -3.40 3.23
CA TYR A 79 -2.10 -4.27 2.23
C TYR A 79 -3.00 -4.45 1.01
N CYS A 80 -2.42 -4.26 -0.16
CA CYS A 80 -3.03 -4.70 -1.40
C CYS A 80 -2.98 -6.22 -1.45
N GLN A 81 -4.11 -6.84 -1.76
CA GLN A 81 -4.20 -8.27 -1.98
C GLN A 81 -4.09 -8.56 -3.48
N GLU A 82 -3.40 -9.64 -3.80
CA GLU A 82 -3.36 -10.14 -5.18
C GLU A 82 -4.73 -10.74 -5.53
N VAL A 83 -5.29 -10.26 -6.64
CA VAL A 83 -6.58 -10.70 -7.15
C VAL A 83 -6.39 -11.44 -8.46
N PHE A 84 -6.85 -12.68 -8.51
CA PHE A 84 -6.86 -13.49 -9.72
C PHE A 84 -8.18 -13.30 -10.44
N ASN A 85 -8.07 -13.04 -11.75
CA ASN A 85 -9.18 -13.17 -12.67
C ASN A 85 -8.97 -14.49 -13.45
N PRO A 86 -9.92 -15.44 -13.38
CA PRO A 86 -9.79 -16.78 -13.99
C PRO A 86 -9.65 -16.76 -15.53
N THR A 87 -9.67 -15.59 -16.18
CA THR A 87 -9.37 -15.44 -17.62
C THR A 87 -7.93 -15.79 -18.00
N ASN A 88 -7.00 -15.99 -17.05
CA ASN A 88 -5.65 -16.54 -17.29
C ASN A 88 -5.51 -17.88 -16.56
N SER A 89 -5.73 -19.00 -17.26
CA SER A 89 -6.13 -20.29 -16.68
C SER A 89 -5.01 -21.29 -16.37
N ASP A 90 -3.73 -20.94 -16.46
CA ASP A 90 -2.68 -21.96 -16.38
C ASP A 90 -2.15 -22.22 -14.94
N LEU A 91 -2.54 -21.37 -13.97
CA LEU A 91 -2.03 -21.40 -12.59
C LEU A 91 -3.12 -21.37 -11.51
N PHE A 92 -4.40 -21.47 -11.88
CA PHE A 92 -5.50 -21.39 -10.93
C PHE A 92 -5.83 -22.76 -10.33
N ASP A 93 -5.63 -22.91 -9.01
CA ASP A 93 -6.08 -24.07 -8.24
C ASP A 93 -7.17 -23.63 -7.24
N PRO A 94 -8.43 -24.07 -7.39
CA PRO A 94 -9.51 -23.68 -6.47
C PRO A 94 -9.27 -24.08 -5.01
N ASN A 95 -8.37 -25.02 -4.72
CA ASN A 95 -8.00 -25.39 -3.34
C ASN A 95 -7.01 -24.42 -2.69
N LEU A 96 -6.36 -23.56 -3.49
CA LEU A 96 -5.40 -22.56 -3.03
C LEU A 96 -5.99 -21.14 -3.03
N HIS A 97 -7.23 -20.98 -3.49
CA HIS A 97 -7.87 -19.68 -3.66
C HIS A 97 -9.24 -19.62 -2.96
N THR A 98 -9.58 -18.44 -2.46
CA THR A 98 -10.91 -18.14 -1.92
C THR A 98 -11.58 -17.04 -2.72
N VAL A 99 -12.90 -17.10 -2.82
CA VAL A 99 -13.70 -16.07 -3.50
C VAL A 99 -13.74 -14.83 -2.62
N ILE A 100 -13.32 -13.69 -3.19
CA ILE A 100 -13.44 -12.39 -2.51
C ILE A 100 -14.68 -11.63 -2.94
N GLY A 101 -15.20 -11.89 -4.15
CA GLY A 101 -16.42 -11.26 -4.63
C GLY A 101 -16.49 -11.14 -6.14
N PHE A 102 -17.04 -10.03 -6.61
CA PHE A 102 -17.35 -9.78 -8.02
C PHE A 102 -16.84 -8.43 -8.46
N ARG A 103 -16.18 -8.37 -9.63
CA ARG A 103 -15.70 -7.12 -10.22
C ARG A 103 -16.66 -6.62 -11.29
N CYS A 104 -17.33 -5.51 -11.01
CA CYS A 104 -18.25 -4.85 -11.93
C CYS A 104 -17.69 -3.50 -12.39
N ALA A 105 -17.24 -3.40 -13.63
CA ALA A 105 -16.56 -2.21 -14.17
C ALA A 105 -15.44 -1.71 -13.23
N ASN A 106 -15.64 -0.57 -12.57
CA ASN A 106 -14.69 0.06 -11.64
C ASN A 106 -15.00 -0.20 -10.16
N GLN A 107 -15.95 -1.09 -9.85
CA GLN A 107 -16.39 -1.41 -8.50
C GLN A 107 -16.16 -2.90 -8.19
N VAL A 108 -15.82 -3.18 -6.93
CA VAL A 108 -15.78 -4.53 -6.39
C VAL A 108 -16.90 -4.68 -5.37
N PHE A 109 -17.66 -5.76 -5.48
CA PHE A 109 -18.65 -6.17 -4.50
C PHE A 109 -18.13 -7.39 -3.75
N GLU A 110 -18.00 -7.27 -2.43
CA GLU A 110 -17.54 -8.37 -1.58
C GLU A 110 -18.55 -9.53 -1.60
N TYR A 111 -18.06 -10.77 -1.54
CA TYR A 111 -18.89 -11.96 -1.60
C TYR A 111 -19.97 -11.96 -0.51
N ASP A 112 -19.60 -11.64 0.74
CA ASP A 112 -20.53 -11.59 1.87
C ASP A 112 -21.64 -10.56 1.66
N TYR A 113 -21.32 -9.39 1.10
CA TYR A 113 -22.32 -8.38 0.77
C TYR A 113 -23.31 -8.87 -0.30
N VAL A 114 -22.80 -9.52 -1.34
CA VAL A 114 -23.65 -10.10 -2.40
C VAL A 114 -24.53 -11.21 -1.85
N TYR A 115 -24.00 -12.08 -0.99
CA TYR A 115 -24.75 -13.14 -0.32
C TYR A 115 -25.83 -12.60 0.62
N ASN A 116 -25.51 -11.55 1.40
CA ASN A 116 -26.47 -10.87 2.26
C ASN A 116 -27.58 -10.20 1.44
N SER A 117 -27.24 -9.62 0.29
CA SER A 117 -28.22 -9.04 -0.64
C SER A 117 -29.15 -10.10 -1.24
N TYR A 118 -28.61 -11.26 -1.64
CA TYR A 118 -29.40 -12.43 -2.03
C TYR A 118 -30.34 -12.90 -0.93
N SER A 119 -29.84 -13.01 0.31
CA SER A 119 -30.63 -13.42 1.46
C SER A 119 -31.77 -12.44 1.75
N ALA A 120 -31.52 -11.14 1.65
CA ALA A 120 -32.55 -10.11 1.77
C ALA A 120 -33.61 -10.21 0.66
N ALA A 121 -33.20 -10.48 -0.57
CA ALA A 121 -34.09 -10.69 -1.70
C ALA A 121 -35.00 -11.93 -1.49
N LEU A 122 -34.43 -13.05 -1.03
CA LEU A 122 -35.20 -14.24 -0.67
C LEU A 122 -36.21 -13.97 0.44
N ASN A 123 -35.80 -13.28 1.51
CA ASN A 123 -36.72 -12.93 2.59
C ASN A 123 -37.87 -12.03 2.08
N SER A 124 -37.57 -11.09 1.17
CA SER A 124 -38.60 -10.27 0.52
C SER A 124 -39.58 -11.12 -0.30
N LEU A 125 -39.08 -12.11 -1.06
CA LEU A 125 -39.93 -13.06 -1.81
C LEU A 125 -40.82 -13.89 -0.88
N GLN A 126 -40.29 -14.34 0.26
CA GLN A 126 -41.03 -15.19 1.21
C GLN A 126 -42.09 -14.41 1.99
N THR A 127 -41.76 -13.19 2.42
CA THR A 127 -42.66 -12.35 3.22
C THR A 127 -43.74 -11.70 2.38
N SER A 128 -43.37 -11.24 1.19
CA SER A 128 -44.19 -10.31 0.43
C SER A 128 -44.43 -10.79 -1.01
N GLY A 129 -43.72 -11.80 -1.52
CA GLY A 129 -43.87 -12.26 -2.91
C GLY A 129 -43.40 -11.24 -3.95
N ILE A 130 -43.73 -11.49 -5.22
CA ILE A 130 -43.50 -10.54 -6.30
C ILE A 130 -44.68 -9.56 -6.31
N ASN A 131 -44.55 -8.45 -5.59
CA ASN A 131 -45.67 -7.53 -5.37
C ASN A 131 -46.00 -6.65 -6.58
N HIS A 132 -45.00 -6.27 -7.39
CA HIS A 132 -45.18 -5.37 -8.53
C HIS A 132 -44.08 -5.59 -9.59
N PRO A 133 -44.38 -5.38 -10.88
CA PRO A 133 -43.42 -5.53 -11.98
C PRO A 133 -42.23 -4.56 -11.89
N ASP A 134 -42.40 -3.41 -11.23
CA ASP A 134 -41.37 -2.38 -11.07
C ASP A 134 -40.66 -2.43 -9.71
N MET A 135 -40.99 -3.41 -8.86
CA MET A 135 -40.38 -3.58 -7.54
C MET A 135 -39.44 -4.77 -7.50
N TYR A 136 -38.39 -4.64 -6.70
CA TYR A 136 -37.45 -5.73 -6.46
C TYR A 136 -37.90 -6.61 -5.27
N PRO A 137 -37.61 -7.92 -5.30
CA PRO A 137 -36.98 -8.63 -6.40
C PRO A 137 -37.95 -8.82 -7.57
N LYS A 138 -37.46 -8.57 -8.79
CA LYS A 138 -38.26 -8.72 -10.02
C LYS A 138 -37.81 -9.95 -10.80
N ILE A 139 -38.76 -10.62 -11.44
CA ILE A 139 -38.46 -11.72 -12.35
C ILE A 139 -38.19 -11.19 -13.75
N VAL A 140 -37.14 -11.71 -14.39
CA VAL A 140 -36.74 -11.28 -15.73
C VAL A 140 -37.36 -12.20 -16.77
N THR A 141 -38.42 -11.72 -17.42
CA THR A 141 -39.17 -12.47 -18.45
C THR A 141 -38.73 -12.18 -19.87
N ARG A 142 -37.70 -11.33 -20.05
CA ARG A 142 -37.22 -10.93 -21.37
C ARG A 142 -36.53 -12.10 -22.07
N TYR A 143 -37.10 -12.50 -23.22
CA TYR A 143 -36.51 -13.49 -24.11
C TYR A 143 -35.08 -13.09 -24.53
N ASN A 144 -34.17 -14.07 -24.53
CA ASN A 144 -32.74 -13.93 -24.87
C ASN A 144 -31.89 -13.14 -23.87
N SER A 145 -32.36 -12.93 -22.63
CA SER A 145 -31.48 -12.46 -21.56
C SER A 145 -30.60 -13.60 -21.03
N ALA A 146 -29.36 -13.28 -20.63
CA ALA A 146 -28.42 -14.24 -20.04
C ALA A 146 -28.91 -14.84 -18.71
N TYR A 147 -29.91 -14.21 -18.09
CA TYR A 147 -30.54 -14.61 -16.84
C TYR A 147 -32.07 -14.62 -16.99
N GLN A 148 -32.56 -15.04 -18.15
CA GLN A 148 -33.99 -15.29 -18.36
C GLN A 148 -34.54 -16.23 -17.28
N ASP A 149 -35.68 -15.86 -16.70
CA ASP A 149 -36.35 -16.54 -15.58
C ASP A 149 -35.58 -16.51 -14.25
N PHE A 150 -34.64 -15.57 -14.08
CA PHE A 150 -34.02 -15.29 -12.79
C PHE A 150 -34.74 -14.14 -12.08
N TYR A 151 -34.68 -14.16 -10.76
CA TYR A 151 -34.93 -12.99 -9.93
C TYR A 151 -33.71 -12.10 -9.95
N VAL A 152 -33.94 -10.79 -10.03
CA VAL A 152 -32.87 -9.81 -9.85
C VAL A 152 -33.12 -8.97 -8.61
N TRP A 153 -32.04 -8.56 -7.95
CA TRP A 153 -32.05 -7.68 -6.79
C TRP A 153 -30.90 -6.67 -6.85
N PRO A 154 -31.10 -5.40 -6.52
CA PRO A 154 -30.09 -4.36 -6.71
C PRO A 154 -28.88 -4.53 -5.81
N LEU A 155 -27.70 -4.22 -6.33
CA LEU A 155 -26.48 -4.02 -5.55
C LEU A 155 -26.11 -2.55 -5.56
N LEU A 156 -25.94 -1.99 -4.37
CA LEU A 156 -25.69 -0.56 -4.16
C LEU A 156 -24.25 -0.32 -3.76
N SER A 157 -23.78 0.89 -4.05
CA SER A 157 -22.47 1.34 -3.57
C SER A 157 -22.36 1.29 -2.05
N ARG A 158 -21.12 1.14 -1.55
CA ARG A 158 -20.80 1.07 -0.10
C ARG A 158 -21.48 -0.09 0.64
N ASN A 159 -21.80 -1.17 -0.06
CA ASN A 159 -22.36 -2.39 0.52
C ASN A 159 -23.68 -2.15 1.30
N LYS A 160 -24.48 -1.14 0.88
CA LYS A 160 -25.82 -0.90 1.44
C LYS A 160 -26.80 -1.94 0.90
N ILE A 161 -27.60 -2.58 1.77
CA ILE A 161 -28.70 -3.44 1.32
C ILE A 161 -29.81 -2.55 0.72
N TYR A 162 -30.33 -2.96 -0.44
CA TYR A 162 -31.35 -2.21 -1.17
C TYR A 162 -32.62 -1.98 -0.36
N THR A 163 -33.17 -0.78 -0.48
CA THR A 163 -34.47 -0.34 0.03
C THR A 163 -35.24 0.38 -1.09
N LEU A 164 -36.58 0.43 -1.00
CA LEU A 164 -37.46 0.94 -2.07
C LEU A 164 -37.14 2.39 -2.53
N ASP A 165 -36.52 3.20 -1.68
CA ASP A 165 -36.19 4.60 -1.96
C ASP A 165 -34.92 4.78 -2.82
N ASP A 166 -34.19 3.69 -3.11
CA ASP A 166 -32.93 3.76 -3.83
C ASP A 166 -33.14 3.82 -5.36
N THR A 167 -32.73 4.94 -5.97
CA THR A 167 -32.82 5.17 -7.43
C THR A 167 -31.49 4.92 -8.15
N ASN A 168 -31.56 4.57 -9.44
CA ASN A 168 -30.41 4.35 -10.36
C ASN A 168 -29.58 3.09 -10.09
N ILE A 169 -30.10 1.95 -10.53
CA ILE A 169 -29.53 0.62 -10.27
C ILE A 169 -28.73 0.16 -11.49
N MET A 170 -27.41 0.26 -11.38
CA MET A 170 -26.47 -0.16 -12.43
C MET A 170 -25.86 -1.54 -12.18
N ASN A 171 -25.99 -2.09 -10.97
CA ASN A 171 -25.48 -3.40 -10.60
C ASN A 171 -26.56 -4.21 -9.89
N PHE A 172 -26.64 -5.50 -10.15
CA PHE A 172 -27.63 -6.36 -9.51
C PHE A 172 -27.13 -7.80 -9.42
N VAL A 173 -27.64 -8.50 -8.41
CA VAL A 173 -27.52 -9.94 -8.31
C VAL A 173 -28.69 -10.58 -9.06
N ALA A 174 -28.43 -11.60 -9.86
CA ALA A 174 -29.41 -12.44 -10.51
C ALA A 174 -29.32 -13.86 -9.93
N PHE A 175 -30.45 -14.43 -9.53
CA PHE A 175 -30.51 -15.75 -8.90
C PHE A 175 -31.85 -16.46 -9.18
N LYS A 176 -31.91 -17.78 -9.01
CA LYS A 176 -33.16 -18.55 -9.00
C LYS A 176 -33.59 -18.82 -7.56
N ASN A 177 -33.43 -20.05 -7.07
CA ASN A 177 -33.80 -20.45 -5.71
C ASN A 177 -32.62 -21.06 -4.93
N SER A 178 -31.41 -21.02 -5.48
CA SER A 178 -30.20 -21.56 -4.85
C SER A 178 -29.06 -20.53 -4.89
N PRO A 179 -28.21 -20.45 -3.85
CA PRO A 179 -27.00 -19.64 -3.89
C PRO A 179 -26.05 -20.05 -5.02
N ASP A 180 -26.10 -21.29 -5.51
CA ASP A 180 -25.27 -21.75 -6.65
C ASP A 180 -25.67 -21.11 -7.99
N SER A 181 -26.87 -20.56 -8.06
CA SER A 181 -27.36 -19.83 -9.25
C SER A 181 -27.01 -18.35 -9.24
N LEU A 182 -26.31 -17.89 -8.20
CA LEU A 182 -26.01 -16.49 -7.97
C LEU A 182 -24.98 -15.98 -8.99
N ASN A 183 -25.38 -14.97 -9.75
CA ASN A 183 -24.52 -14.25 -10.67
C ASN A 183 -24.68 -12.75 -10.44
N VAL A 184 -23.63 -11.97 -10.72
CA VAL A 184 -23.68 -10.52 -10.60
C VAL A 184 -23.52 -9.89 -11.97
N PHE A 185 -24.33 -8.89 -12.27
CA PHE A 185 -24.35 -8.20 -13.54
C PHE A 185 -24.25 -6.68 -13.36
N HIS A 186 -23.68 -6.04 -14.38
CA HIS A 186 -23.55 -4.60 -14.51
C HIS A 186 -24.24 -4.13 -15.80
N VAL A 187 -24.99 -3.02 -15.74
CA VAL A 187 -25.56 -2.36 -16.92
C VAL A 187 -24.60 -1.28 -17.41
N ALA A 188 -24.00 -1.49 -18.57
CA ALA A 188 -23.18 -0.51 -19.28
C ALA A 188 -23.82 -0.21 -20.65
N ASP A 189 -24.13 1.06 -20.93
CA ASP A 189 -24.73 1.51 -22.19
C ASP A 189 -26.00 0.72 -22.58
N GLY A 190 -26.83 0.41 -21.59
CA GLY A 190 -28.07 -0.38 -21.77
C GLY A 190 -27.83 -1.87 -22.04
N LYS A 191 -26.59 -2.35 -21.97
CA LYS A 191 -26.22 -3.76 -22.08
C LYS A 191 -25.84 -4.33 -20.72
N GLU A 192 -26.33 -5.54 -20.47
CA GLU A 192 -26.09 -6.27 -19.24
C GLU A 192 -24.83 -7.13 -19.42
N VAL A 193 -23.84 -6.95 -18.54
CA VAL A 193 -22.53 -7.60 -18.60
C VAL A 193 -22.32 -8.40 -17.32
N LEU A 194 -21.94 -9.67 -17.44
CA LEU A 194 -21.61 -10.52 -16.30
C LEU A 194 -20.33 -9.98 -15.62
N CYS A 195 -20.41 -9.75 -14.31
CA CYS A 195 -19.26 -9.38 -13.50
C CYS A 195 -18.46 -10.65 -13.16
N PRO A 196 -17.18 -10.74 -13.57
CA PRO A 196 -16.37 -11.91 -13.24
C PRO A 196 -16.19 -12.04 -11.74
N ILE A 197 -16.20 -13.29 -11.28
CA ILE A 197 -15.78 -13.67 -9.93
C ILE A 197 -14.29 -13.35 -9.82
N ILE A 198 -13.93 -12.68 -8.73
CA ILE A 198 -12.56 -12.42 -8.37
C ILE A 198 -12.16 -13.28 -7.18
N TRP A 199 -10.93 -13.79 -7.25
CA TRP A 199 -10.38 -14.73 -6.29
C TRP A 199 -9.13 -14.14 -5.66
N MET A 200 -8.83 -14.52 -4.44
CA MET A 200 -7.54 -14.28 -3.81
C MET A 200 -6.90 -15.60 -3.44
N ASN A 201 -5.58 -15.62 -3.40
CA ASN A 201 -4.85 -16.71 -2.77
C ASN A 201 -5.27 -16.83 -1.28
N ILE A 202 -5.62 -18.03 -0.83
CA ILE A 202 -5.89 -18.34 0.60
C ILE A 202 -4.67 -17.96 1.45
N VAL A 203 -3.48 -18.24 0.90
CA VAL A 203 -2.20 -17.77 1.41
C VAL A 203 -1.64 -16.80 0.38
N PRO A 204 -1.78 -15.46 0.56
CA PRO A 204 -1.34 -14.51 -0.45
C PRO A 204 0.11 -14.78 -0.90
N ALA A 205 0.45 -14.63 -2.18
CA ALA A 205 1.84 -14.82 -2.64
C ALA A 205 2.77 -13.75 -2.02
N LEU A 206 2.20 -12.60 -1.67
CA LEU A 206 2.77 -11.56 -0.81
C LEU A 206 2.20 -11.60 0.60
N SER A 207 1.71 -12.77 1.06
CA SER A 207 1.29 -12.98 2.44
C SER A 207 2.43 -12.47 3.26
N ILE A 208 2.11 -11.46 4.07
CA ILE A 208 2.95 -10.97 5.14
C ILE A 208 3.68 -12.20 5.67
N PRO A 209 4.98 -12.45 5.32
CA PRO A 209 5.62 -13.70 5.71
C PRO A 209 5.35 -13.92 7.18
N SER A 210 5.05 -15.14 7.63
CA SER A 210 4.64 -15.39 9.02
C SER A 210 5.67 -14.86 10.05
N SER A 211 6.91 -14.62 9.61
CA SER A 211 7.93 -13.85 10.33
C SER A 211 7.58 -12.38 10.62
N LEU A 212 6.69 -11.72 9.88
CA LEU A 212 6.12 -10.40 10.15
C LEU A 212 5.04 -10.42 11.24
N ILE A 213 4.28 -11.52 11.34
CA ILE A 213 3.15 -11.66 12.28
C ILE A 213 3.66 -12.06 13.66
N ASN A 214 4.75 -12.84 13.71
CA ASN A 214 5.29 -13.43 14.95
C ASN A 214 6.70 -12.94 15.29
N SER A 215 7.18 -11.85 14.70
CA SER A 215 8.48 -11.29 15.05
C SER A 215 8.43 -10.46 16.32
N ASN A 216 9.27 -10.85 17.26
CA ASN A 216 9.71 -9.94 18.32
C ASN A 216 10.54 -8.81 17.69
N LEU A 217 10.64 -7.68 18.42
CA LEU A 217 11.61 -6.63 18.11
C LEU A 217 12.97 -7.25 17.78
N ASP A 218 13.65 -6.70 16.76
CA ASP A 218 15.08 -7.01 16.57
C ASP A 218 15.75 -6.87 17.95
N PRO A 219 16.46 -7.90 18.46
CA PRO A 219 17.08 -7.85 19.78
C PRO A 219 17.93 -6.60 20.00
N LYS A 220 18.50 -6.04 18.90
CA LYS A 220 19.28 -4.81 18.89
C LYS A 220 18.47 -3.54 19.14
N ASP A 221 17.16 -3.58 18.90
CA ASP A 221 16.23 -2.45 19.04
C ASP A 221 15.44 -2.50 20.36
N SER A 222 15.90 -3.31 21.32
CA SER A 222 15.37 -3.33 22.69
C SER A 222 15.52 -1.98 23.42
N GLN A 223 16.34 -1.05 22.88
CA GLN A 223 16.47 0.33 23.34
C GLN A 223 16.51 1.30 22.14
N ILE A 224 16.01 2.54 22.33
CA ILE A 224 16.17 3.60 21.33
C ILE A 224 17.63 4.07 21.33
N ALA A 225 18.28 4.09 20.16
CA ALA A 225 19.67 4.51 20.05
C ALA A 225 19.86 6.04 20.10
N VAL A 226 18.97 6.79 19.42
CA VAL A 226 19.06 8.26 19.35
C VAL A 226 17.68 8.90 19.31
N ASP A 227 17.48 9.97 20.08
CA ASP A 227 16.34 10.88 20.00
C ASP A 227 16.79 12.23 19.44
N CYS A 228 16.13 12.64 18.36
CA CYS A 228 16.32 13.93 17.75
C CYS A 228 15.01 14.73 17.67
N ASN A 229 14.78 15.58 18.67
CA ASN A 229 13.60 16.44 18.76
C ASN A 229 12.28 15.65 18.73
N GLY A 230 12.22 14.55 19.47
CA GLY A 230 11.05 13.66 19.50
C GLY A 230 11.05 12.60 18.40
N GLN A 231 12.01 12.67 17.46
CA GLN A 231 12.19 11.64 16.46
C GLN A 231 13.17 10.57 16.95
N MET A 232 12.67 9.34 17.05
CA MET A 232 13.43 8.20 17.54
C MET A 232 14.08 7.43 16.39
N PHE A 233 15.38 7.17 16.52
CA PHE A 233 16.18 6.35 15.61
C PHE A 233 16.58 5.08 16.34
N LYS A 234 16.16 3.95 15.77
CA LYS A 234 16.54 2.62 16.26
C LYS A 234 17.96 2.24 15.80
N GLN A 235 18.57 1.30 16.51
CA GLN A 235 19.94 0.88 16.25
C GLN A 235 20.04 0.17 14.90
N SER A 236 19.06 -0.67 14.55
CA SER A 236 18.96 -1.33 13.25
C SER A 236 18.96 -0.33 12.08
N TYR A 237 18.19 0.75 12.22
CA TYR A 237 18.14 1.81 11.22
C TYR A 237 19.51 2.47 11.02
N ILE A 238 20.20 2.80 12.12
CA ILE A 238 21.55 3.39 12.06
C ILE A 238 22.52 2.45 11.34
N GLU A 239 22.50 1.16 11.68
CA GLU A 239 23.40 0.16 11.08
C GLU A 239 23.14 -0.07 9.58
N ASP A 240 21.88 -0.27 9.19
CA ASP A 240 21.48 -0.48 7.79
C ASP A 240 21.93 0.69 6.90
N ASN A 241 21.72 1.89 7.44
CA ASN A 241 22.04 3.14 6.80
C ASN A 241 23.56 3.34 6.66
N MET A 242 24.34 3.02 7.70
CA MET A 242 25.79 2.97 7.62
C MET A 242 26.28 1.99 6.55
N GLN A 243 25.68 0.80 6.47
CA GLN A 243 26.05 -0.19 5.46
C GLN A 243 25.72 0.30 4.05
N ALA A 244 24.57 0.96 3.86
CA ALA A 244 24.21 1.60 2.59
C ALA A 244 25.21 2.70 2.21
N ALA A 245 25.61 3.52 3.19
CA ALA A 245 26.60 4.57 2.99
C ALA A 245 27.96 4.00 2.57
N ILE A 246 28.47 2.98 3.26
CA ILE A 246 29.74 2.31 2.90
C ILE A 246 29.68 1.74 1.48
N ARG A 247 28.56 1.13 1.08
CA ARG A 247 28.38 0.62 -0.29
C ARG A 247 28.40 1.75 -1.31
N GLY A 248 27.73 2.86 -1.03
CA GLY A 248 27.70 4.04 -1.90
C GLY A 248 29.08 4.66 -2.12
N ILE A 249 29.88 4.82 -1.06
CA ILE A 249 31.28 5.29 -1.15
C ILE A 249 32.09 4.38 -2.06
N LYS A 250 32.04 3.07 -1.81
CA LYS A 250 32.80 2.08 -2.59
C LYS A 250 32.41 2.13 -4.07
N HIS A 251 31.12 2.32 -4.37
CA HIS A 251 30.65 2.46 -5.74
C HIS A 251 31.20 3.72 -6.43
N GLN A 252 31.19 4.88 -5.73
CA GLN A 252 31.78 6.13 -6.23
C GLN A 252 33.29 5.99 -6.46
N GLN A 253 34.02 5.40 -5.51
CA GLN A 253 35.47 5.16 -5.62
C GLN A 253 35.82 4.22 -6.79
N ALA A 254 34.92 3.33 -7.18
CA ALA A 254 35.09 2.43 -8.32
C ALA A 254 34.72 3.05 -9.68
N GLY A 255 34.42 4.35 -9.74
CA GLY A 255 34.02 5.04 -10.98
C GLY A 255 32.57 4.82 -11.39
N GLY A 256 31.73 4.33 -10.48
CA GLY A 256 30.29 4.23 -10.67
C GLY A 256 29.62 5.61 -10.77
N THR A 257 28.39 5.65 -11.29
CA THR A 257 27.61 6.89 -11.33
C THR A 257 27.39 7.38 -9.89
N PRO A 258 27.77 8.63 -9.56
CA PRO A 258 27.63 9.12 -8.20
C PRO A 258 26.15 9.31 -7.86
N TYR A 259 25.71 8.66 -6.80
CA TYR A 259 24.46 9.05 -6.14
C TYR A 259 24.64 10.40 -5.45
N LEU A 260 23.56 11.18 -5.32
CA LEU A 260 23.58 12.38 -4.47
C LEU A 260 23.85 12.00 -3.01
N TYR A 261 23.43 10.82 -2.56
CA TYR A 261 23.74 10.31 -1.23
C TYR A 261 24.26 8.89 -1.34
N PRO A 262 25.28 8.53 -0.58
CA PRO A 262 25.86 9.30 0.52
C PRO A 262 26.84 10.38 -0.04
N GLN A 263 26.82 11.61 0.51
CA GLN A 263 27.68 12.74 0.08
C GLN A 263 28.67 13.20 1.17
N PHE A 264 29.90 13.55 0.81
CA PHE A 264 30.84 14.16 1.77
C PHE A 264 30.32 15.55 2.16
N THR A 265 30.04 15.77 3.46
CA THR A 265 29.92 17.14 3.95
C THR A 265 31.28 17.77 3.69
N GLY A 266 31.35 18.93 3.04
CA GLY A 266 32.61 19.58 2.70
C GLY A 266 33.44 19.96 3.94
N ASN A 267 34.18 21.07 3.88
CA ASN A 267 35.00 21.54 5.00
C ASN A 267 34.19 22.08 6.21
N ASP A 268 33.07 21.46 6.59
CA ASP A 268 32.29 21.74 7.80
C ASP A 268 32.94 21.11 9.05
N TYR A 269 34.27 21.12 9.11
CA TYR A 269 35.06 20.68 10.28
C TYR A 269 34.65 21.42 11.55
N GLN A 270 34.20 22.67 11.43
CA GLN A 270 33.73 23.47 12.56
C GLN A 270 32.47 22.90 13.22
N ILE A 271 31.64 22.18 12.46
CA ILE A 271 30.35 21.65 12.93
C ILE A 271 30.49 20.20 13.37
N PHE A 272 31.26 19.40 12.63
CA PHE A 272 31.37 17.95 12.87
C PHE A 272 32.71 17.53 13.51
N GLY A 273 33.66 18.45 13.70
CA GLY A 273 34.96 18.19 14.31
C GLY A 273 35.89 17.25 13.52
N SER A 274 35.46 16.75 12.36
CA SER A 274 36.19 15.82 11.48
C SER A 274 35.60 15.84 10.07
N ARG A 275 36.27 15.21 9.09
CA ARG A 275 35.65 14.88 7.80
C ARG A 275 34.54 13.87 8.05
N ALA A 276 33.33 14.38 8.25
CA ALA A 276 32.14 13.55 8.32
C ALA A 276 31.79 13.12 6.90
N SER A 277 31.91 11.82 6.68
CA SER A 277 31.32 11.13 5.57
C SER A 277 29.83 10.96 5.88
N LEU A 278 29.01 11.63 5.07
CA LEU A 278 27.74 11.10 4.59
C LEU A 278 26.52 11.43 5.43
N ILE A 279 25.44 11.59 4.67
CA ILE A 279 24.12 12.06 5.04
C ILE A 279 23.21 10.99 4.48
N CYS A 280 22.40 10.38 5.34
CA CYS A 280 21.23 9.69 4.86
C CYS A 280 20.01 10.33 5.50
N TYR A 281 19.07 10.67 4.64
CA TYR A 281 17.82 11.25 5.05
C TYR A 281 16.97 10.21 5.75
N SER A 282 16.49 10.61 6.91
CA SER A 282 15.21 10.12 7.33
C SER A 282 14.23 11.28 7.26
N THR A 283 13.43 11.33 6.21
CA THR A 283 12.18 12.08 6.28
C THR A 283 11.25 11.27 7.17
N PHE A 284 11.29 11.59 8.45
CA PHE A 284 10.30 11.12 9.39
C PHE A 284 9.12 12.08 9.34
N GLY A 285 7.98 11.57 8.89
CA GLY A 285 6.79 12.39 8.70
C GLY A 285 5.58 11.57 8.27
N PHE A 286 5.44 10.35 8.80
CA PHE A 286 4.28 9.50 8.53
C PHE A 286 3.02 9.95 9.30
N THR A 287 3.04 11.11 9.98
CA THR A 287 1.91 11.56 10.80
C THR A 287 0.82 12.25 10.00
N ASN A 288 1.05 12.66 8.75
CA ASN A 288 -0.03 13.14 7.87
C ASN A 288 0.30 12.96 6.39
N LEU A 289 -0.19 11.87 5.80
CA LEU A 289 -0.10 11.55 4.35
C LEU A 289 -0.74 12.61 3.43
N LEU A 290 -1.35 13.66 4.01
CA LEU A 290 -2.11 14.71 3.33
C LEU A 290 -1.51 16.12 3.50
N VAL A 291 -0.54 16.32 4.40
CA VAL A 291 -0.03 17.66 4.73
C VAL A 291 1.49 17.69 4.62
N ARG A 292 2.01 18.52 3.71
CA ARG A 292 3.43 18.88 3.65
C ARG A 292 3.77 19.79 4.84
N GLU A 293 4.09 19.22 5.99
CA GLU A 293 4.74 20.00 7.04
C GLU A 293 6.21 20.26 6.69
N PRO A 294 6.79 21.40 7.14
CA PRO A 294 8.18 21.71 6.90
C PRO A 294 9.09 20.63 7.50
N THR A 295 9.79 19.93 6.62
CA THR A 295 10.61 18.76 6.93
C THR A 295 11.81 19.17 7.79
N VAL A 296 11.82 18.79 9.07
CA VAL A 296 13.08 18.75 9.83
C VAL A 296 13.94 17.66 9.19
N VAL A 297 15.10 18.06 8.69
CA VAL A 297 15.98 17.13 7.97
C VAL A 297 16.98 16.55 8.98
N TYR A 298 17.06 15.22 9.03
CA TYR A 298 18.01 14.53 9.89
C TYR A 298 19.15 13.93 9.07
N PHE A 299 20.34 14.01 9.64
CA PHE A 299 21.60 13.61 9.02
C PHE A 299 22.27 12.58 9.91
N LEU A 300 22.31 11.32 9.46
CA LEU A 300 23.18 10.31 10.06
C LEU A 300 24.57 10.49 9.49
N THR A 301 25.55 10.75 10.36
CA THR A 301 26.95 11.01 9.97
C THR A 301 27.87 9.83 10.31
N VAL A 302 28.79 9.54 9.40
CA VAL A 302 29.84 8.52 9.52
C VAL A 302 31.19 9.20 9.40
N LYS A 303 32.24 8.72 10.05
CA LYS A 303 33.61 9.23 9.84
C LYS A 303 34.22 8.60 8.58
N GLU A 304 35.26 9.20 8.02
CA GLU A 304 36.09 8.57 6.97
C GLU A 304 36.57 7.15 7.36
N SER A 305 36.75 6.89 8.67
CA SER A 305 37.07 5.56 9.20
C SER A 305 35.90 4.55 9.16
N HIS A 306 34.80 4.88 8.49
CA HIS A 306 33.55 4.11 8.45
C HIS A 306 32.92 3.84 9.83
N LYS A 307 33.17 4.72 10.81
CA LYS A 307 32.61 4.62 12.17
C LYS A 307 31.45 5.59 12.32
N TYR A 308 30.38 5.15 12.98
CA TYR A 308 29.26 6.02 13.37
C TYR A 308 29.77 7.25 14.13
N HIS A 309 29.27 8.43 13.78
CA HIS A 309 29.65 9.69 14.42
C HIS A 309 28.52 10.29 15.23
N GLY A 310 27.32 10.38 14.66
CA GLY A 310 26.15 10.97 15.33
C GLY A 310 24.99 11.20 14.37
N VAL A 311 23.80 11.44 14.92
CA VAL A 311 22.67 12.03 14.18
C VAL A 311 22.62 13.52 14.47
N TYR A 312 22.29 14.31 13.45
CA TYR A 312 22.13 15.77 13.54
C TYR A 312 20.81 16.19 12.91
N SER A 313 20.10 17.15 13.49
CA SER A 313 18.99 17.84 12.82
C SER A 313 19.49 19.11 12.15
N PHE A 314 19.05 19.38 10.92
CA PHE A 314 19.24 20.65 10.24
C PHE A 314 17.95 21.44 10.25
N LYS A 315 18.02 22.65 10.83
CA LYS A 315 16.90 23.58 10.88
C LYS A 315 17.44 24.99 10.79
N ASP A 316 16.78 25.84 10.00
CA ASP A 316 17.12 27.27 9.85
C ASP A 316 18.61 27.51 9.50
N GLY A 317 19.19 26.66 8.63
CA GLY A 317 20.58 26.79 8.21
C GLY A 317 21.62 26.26 9.21
N ARG A 318 21.20 25.61 10.30
CA ARG A 318 22.10 25.15 11.38
C ARG A 318 21.92 23.67 11.67
N TYR A 319 23.06 23.00 11.88
CA TYR A 319 23.09 21.63 12.39
C TYR A 319 23.08 21.62 13.92
N SER A 320 22.30 20.72 14.52
CA SER A 320 22.26 20.47 15.96
C SER A 320 22.42 18.98 16.21
N ALA A 321 23.36 18.59 17.08
CA ALA A 321 23.57 17.19 17.44
C ALA A 321 22.39 16.64 18.24
N CYS A 322 21.94 15.44 17.91
CA CYS A 322 20.86 14.74 18.59
C CYS A 322 21.37 14.01 19.85
N LYS A 323 20.46 13.66 20.77
CA LYS A 323 20.82 12.97 22.02
C LYS A 323 20.89 11.47 21.78
N SER A 324 22.05 10.87 22.01
CA SER A 324 22.21 9.41 22.03
C SER A 324 21.96 8.88 23.44
N TYR A 325 21.19 7.80 23.54
CA TYR A 325 21.05 7.03 24.77
C TYR A 325 21.97 5.80 24.65
N ARG A 326 22.69 5.50 25.73
CA ARG A 326 23.59 4.34 25.83
C ARG A 326 23.05 3.32 26.81
#